data_AF-A0A9X9INF6-F1
#
_entry.id   AF-A0A9X9INF6-F1
#
_cell.length_a   1.000
_cell.length_b   1.000
_cell.length_c   1.000
_cell.angle_alpha   90.00
_cell.angle_beta   90.00
_cell.angle_gamma   90.00
#
_symmetry.space_group_name_H-M   'P 1'
#
loop_
_entity.id
_entity.type
_entity.pdbx_description
1 polymer ?
#
loop_
_entity_poly.entity_id
_entity_poly.type
_entity_poly.pdbx_seq_one_letter_code
_entity_poly.pdbx_strand_id
1 'polypeptide(L)'
;MKIERLFIYCLLAGTSLLASCSSEDMTDNPVETLSEGMYPLTFTAMQGEVVATPQTRVSESPDGVSSQWTEDDQIKVQIGKGMAGTYALNVDGTIKNTIESAYWQSNEKNQDITAWYSASSNPNLKDQSSVLPYVLKATTKTDFNTTPSLLFAHKLAKFRFKLKGSAITEGATLTVRVNGIAKTTYTNGDILRLPE
;
A
#
# COMPACT_ATOMS: atom_id res chain seq x y z
N MET A 1 20.92 -10.40 -92.03
CA MET A 1 22.40 -10.55 -92.09
C MET A 1 23.05 -9.21 -91.73
N LYS A 2 23.73 -9.16 -90.56
CA LYS A 2 24.71 -8.17 -90.02
C LYS A 2 24.73 -8.42 -88.49
N ILE A 3 25.65 -9.19 -87.87
CA ILE A 3 27.12 -8.99 -87.66
C ILE A 3 27.38 -7.59 -87.08
N GLU A 4 28.09 -7.34 -85.98
CA GLU A 4 28.66 -8.05 -84.83
C GLU A 4 29.32 -6.94 -83.96
N ARG A 5 29.63 -7.27 -82.68
CA ARG A 5 30.72 -6.72 -81.81
C ARG A 5 30.61 -5.33 -81.17
N LEU A 6 30.77 -5.28 -79.82
CA LEU A 6 31.92 -4.73 -79.06
C LEU A 6 31.66 -4.89 -77.53
N PHE A 7 32.31 -5.77 -76.77
CA PHE A 7 33.53 -5.57 -75.93
C PHE A 7 33.52 -4.34 -74.99
N ILE A 8 33.69 -4.55 -73.65
CA ILE A 8 34.73 -3.94 -72.75
C ILE A 8 34.41 -4.09 -71.23
N TYR A 9 35.33 -4.78 -70.53
CA TYR A 9 36.01 -4.61 -69.23
C TYR A 9 35.41 -4.01 -67.91
N CYS A 10 36.02 -4.52 -66.83
CA CYS A 10 36.39 -3.92 -65.53
C CYS A 10 35.50 -4.24 -64.31
N LEU A 11 35.97 -5.06 -63.35
CA LEU A 11 36.79 -4.71 -62.15
C LEU A 11 35.94 -4.06 -61.04
N LEU A 12 35.74 -4.75 -59.89
CA LEU A 12 36.15 -4.27 -58.56
C LEU A 12 35.71 -5.24 -57.43
N ALA A 13 36.65 -5.51 -56.54
CA ALA A 13 36.46 -6.24 -55.28
C ALA A 13 35.79 -5.37 -54.22
N GLY A 14 35.06 -6.01 -53.29
CA GLY A 14 34.55 -5.39 -52.09
C GLY A 14 34.03 -6.44 -51.11
N THR A 15 34.94 -7.05 -50.35
CA THR A 15 34.56 -7.88 -49.20
C THR A 15 34.16 -6.96 -48.05
N SER A 16 32.86 -6.77 -47.85
CA SER A 16 32.35 -6.12 -46.65
C SER A 16 32.47 -7.08 -45.47
N LEU A 17 33.39 -6.79 -44.55
CA LEU A 17 33.41 -7.38 -43.22
C LEU A 17 32.12 -6.93 -42.51
N LEU A 18 31.18 -7.84 -42.31
CA LEU A 18 30.09 -7.63 -41.36
C LEU A 18 30.72 -7.76 -39.96
N ALA A 19 31.07 -6.61 -39.37
CA ALA A 19 31.25 -6.53 -37.94
C ALA A 19 29.88 -6.78 -37.30
N SER A 20 29.62 -8.03 -36.90
CA SER A 20 28.55 -8.35 -35.98
C SER A 20 28.96 -7.76 -34.64
N CYS A 21 28.37 -6.62 -34.28
CA CYS A 21 28.30 -6.22 -32.88
C CYS A 21 27.42 -7.24 -32.16
N SER A 22 28.02 -8.32 -31.69
CA SER A 22 27.50 -9.05 -30.55
C SER A 22 27.63 -8.11 -29.35
N SER A 23 26.52 -7.47 -28.98
CA SER A 23 26.39 -6.91 -27.65
C SER A 23 26.32 -8.07 -26.68
N GLU A 24 27.43 -8.27 -25.98
CA GLU A 24 27.58 -9.17 -24.87
C GLU A 24 26.92 -8.55 -23.63
N ASP A 25 26.20 -9.41 -22.91
CA ASP A 25 25.86 -9.32 -21.48
C ASP A 25 25.02 -8.13 -21.00
N MET A 26 23.82 -8.43 -20.51
CA MET A 26 23.47 -8.21 -19.10
C MET A 26 22.14 -8.91 -18.85
N THR A 27 22.14 -9.84 -17.89
CA THR A 27 20.95 -10.38 -17.27
C THR A 27 20.15 -9.26 -16.59
N ASP A 28 19.24 -8.63 -17.31
CA ASP A 28 18.11 -7.91 -16.72
C ASP A 28 16.91 -8.17 -17.61
N ASN A 29 15.89 -8.83 -17.06
CA ASN A 29 14.60 -8.86 -17.75
C ASN A 29 14.23 -7.41 -18.06
N PRO A 30 13.93 -7.05 -19.32
CA PRO A 30 13.61 -5.69 -19.67
C PRO A 30 12.42 -5.21 -18.83
N VAL A 31 12.51 -3.97 -18.34
CA VAL A 31 11.37 -3.33 -17.70
C VAL A 31 10.31 -3.09 -18.76
N GLU A 32 9.17 -3.73 -18.62
CA GLU A 32 8.04 -3.69 -19.54
C GLU A 32 6.83 -3.06 -18.84
N THR A 33 6.11 -2.20 -19.58
CA THR A 33 4.79 -1.73 -19.17
C THR A 33 3.77 -2.84 -19.37
N LEU A 34 2.97 -3.10 -18.35
CA LEU A 34 1.95 -4.15 -18.38
C LEU A 34 0.62 -3.61 -18.90
N SER A 35 -0.18 -4.49 -19.49
CA SER A 35 -1.55 -4.14 -19.91
C SER A 35 -2.42 -3.77 -18.71
N GLU A 36 -3.12 -2.66 -18.81
CA GLU A 36 -4.03 -2.19 -17.77
C GLU A 36 -5.09 -3.25 -17.43
N GLY A 37 -5.40 -3.41 -16.14
CA GLY A 37 -6.47 -4.31 -15.67
C GLY A 37 -6.17 -5.81 -15.74
N MET A 38 -4.97 -6.24 -16.17
CA MET A 38 -4.67 -7.66 -16.37
C MET A 38 -4.03 -8.36 -15.17
N TYR A 39 -3.31 -7.62 -14.33
CA TYR A 39 -2.46 -8.20 -13.28
C TYR A 39 -2.84 -7.64 -11.90
N PRO A 40 -3.88 -8.18 -11.24
CA PRO A 40 -4.30 -7.72 -9.93
C PRO A 40 -3.28 -8.12 -8.85
N LEU A 41 -3.07 -7.27 -7.85
CA LEU A 41 -2.24 -7.58 -6.69
C LEU A 41 -2.97 -8.52 -5.74
N THR A 42 -2.28 -9.58 -5.31
CA THR A 42 -2.64 -10.44 -4.17
C THR A 42 -1.78 -10.11 -2.97
N PHE A 43 -2.31 -10.15 -1.75
CA PHE A 43 -1.55 -9.87 -0.53
C PHE A 43 -2.23 -10.49 0.70
N THR A 44 -1.56 -10.46 1.85
CA THR A 44 -2.17 -10.67 3.17
C THR A 44 -2.04 -9.42 4.03
N ALA A 45 -3.05 -9.09 4.83
CA ALA A 45 -3.02 -7.92 5.71
C ALA A 45 -2.80 -8.35 7.17
N MET A 46 -1.69 -7.91 7.76
CA MET A 46 -1.31 -8.21 9.14
C MET A 46 -1.40 -6.95 9.99
N GLN A 47 -1.74 -7.09 11.28
CA GLN A 47 -1.54 -5.99 12.23
C GLN A 47 -0.13 -6.05 12.84
N GLY A 48 0.46 -4.88 13.06
CA GLY A 48 1.76 -4.71 13.70
C GLY A 48 1.81 -5.35 15.10
N GLU A 49 3.03 -5.64 15.54
CA GLU A 49 3.33 -6.41 16.74
C GLU A 49 2.68 -5.85 18.03
N VAL A 50 2.35 -6.75 18.95
CA VAL A 50 1.80 -6.44 20.28
C VAL A 50 2.89 -5.79 21.14
N VAL A 51 3.13 -4.50 20.96
CA VAL A 51 3.92 -3.73 21.91
C VAL A 51 3.08 -3.49 23.17
N ALA A 52 3.71 -3.60 24.35
CA ALA A 52 3.11 -3.43 25.68
C ALA A 52 2.67 -1.98 25.96
N THR A 53 1.86 -1.43 25.06
CA THR A 53 1.31 -0.09 25.06
C THR A 53 -0.13 -0.18 24.56
N PRO A 54 -1.04 0.70 25.01
CA PRO A 54 -2.42 0.65 24.55
C PRO A 54 -2.49 0.90 23.04
N GLN A 55 -2.88 -0.11 22.27
CA GLN A 55 -3.11 0.00 20.84
C GLN A 55 -4.41 0.76 20.56
N THR A 56 -4.38 1.70 19.62
CA THR A 56 -5.60 2.11 18.90
C THR A 56 -6.08 0.90 18.13
N ARG A 57 -7.38 0.71 17.98
CA ARG A 57 -7.92 -0.60 17.55
C ARG A 57 -8.28 -0.59 16.09
N VAL A 58 -8.59 -1.75 15.52
CA VAL A 58 -9.63 -1.82 14.49
C VAL A 58 -10.85 -2.41 15.21
N SER A 59 -10.60 -3.53 15.91
CA SER A 59 -11.41 -4.01 17.04
C SER A 59 -10.55 -4.46 18.25
N GLU A 60 -11.17 -4.61 19.43
CA GLU A 60 -10.54 -4.98 20.71
C GLU A 60 -10.46 -6.50 20.87
N SER A 61 -9.26 -7.07 20.85
CA SER A 61 -9.08 -8.44 21.34
C SER A 61 -9.45 -8.51 22.83
N PRO A 62 -9.98 -9.65 23.31
CA PRO A 62 -10.41 -9.81 24.71
C PRO A 62 -9.32 -9.52 25.76
N ASP A 63 -8.04 -9.63 25.37
CA ASP A 63 -6.88 -9.37 26.21
C ASP A 63 -6.68 -7.87 26.56
N GLY A 64 -7.40 -6.97 25.90
CA GLY A 64 -7.29 -5.54 26.12
C GLY A 64 -5.99 -4.89 25.62
N VAL A 65 -5.10 -5.64 24.95
CA VAL A 65 -3.74 -5.20 24.58
C VAL A 65 -3.40 -5.39 23.10
N SER A 66 -4.00 -6.35 22.40
CA SER A 66 -3.73 -6.62 20.97
C SER A 66 -4.92 -6.24 20.10
N SER A 67 -4.70 -5.77 18.87
CA SER A 67 -5.76 -5.40 17.92
C SER A 67 -5.98 -6.50 16.88
N GLN A 68 -7.24 -6.70 16.46
CA GLN A 68 -7.61 -7.69 15.46
C GLN A 68 -8.50 -7.06 14.37
N TRP A 69 -8.49 -7.66 13.18
CA TRP A 69 -9.47 -7.31 12.15
C TRP A 69 -10.86 -7.80 12.56
N THR A 70 -11.87 -7.09 12.11
CA THR A 70 -13.26 -7.53 12.11
C THR A 70 -13.67 -7.95 10.71
N GLU A 71 -14.66 -8.82 10.66
CA GLU A 71 -15.29 -9.22 9.41
C GLU A 71 -15.74 -7.97 8.64
N ASP A 72 -15.44 -7.95 7.33
CA ASP A 72 -15.80 -6.87 6.39
C ASP A 72 -15.06 -5.54 6.61
N ASP A 73 -14.00 -5.51 7.43
CA ASP A 73 -13.09 -4.36 7.48
C ASP A 73 -12.53 -4.05 6.09
N GLN A 74 -12.60 -2.78 5.70
CA GLN A 74 -12.16 -2.33 4.39
C GLN A 74 -10.81 -1.63 4.44
N ILE A 75 -9.92 -2.03 3.54
CA ILE A 75 -8.64 -1.38 3.29
C ILE A 75 -8.53 -0.94 1.84
N LYS A 76 -7.67 0.05 1.62
CA LYS A 76 -7.21 0.45 0.29
C LYS A 76 -5.77 0.04 0.10
N VAL A 77 -5.42 -0.38 -1.12
CA VAL A 77 -4.06 -0.78 -1.50
C VAL A 77 -3.69 -0.14 -2.82
N GLN A 78 -2.49 0.42 -2.93
CA GLN A 78 -1.98 1.13 -4.09
C GLN A 78 -0.57 0.65 -4.43
N ILE A 79 -0.31 0.45 -5.72
CA ILE A 79 1.02 0.13 -6.27
C ILE A 79 1.59 1.41 -6.88
N GLY A 80 2.73 1.88 -6.38
CA GLY A 80 3.39 3.11 -6.80
C GLY A 80 2.42 4.29 -6.80
N LYS A 81 2.17 4.84 -8.00
CA LYS A 81 1.22 5.94 -8.23
C LYS A 81 -0.06 5.50 -8.96
N GLY A 82 -0.28 4.19 -9.08
CA GLY A 82 -1.45 3.61 -9.73
C GLY A 82 -2.75 3.88 -8.99
N MET A 83 -3.86 3.38 -9.52
CA MET A 83 -5.16 3.48 -8.84
C MET A 83 -5.17 2.58 -7.60
N ALA A 84 -5.75 3.08 -6.51
CA ALA A 84 -5.92 2.29 -5.29
C ALA A 84 -7.10 1.33 -5.44
N GLY A 85 -6.88 0.05 -5.20
CA GLY A 85 -7.94 -0.94 -5.04
C GLY A 85 -8.55 -0.87 -3.64
N THR A 86 -9.74 -1.46 -3.49
CA THR A 86 -10.49 -1.56 -2.23
C THR A 86 -10.85 -3.01 -1.95
N TYR A 87 -10.55 -3.47 -0.73
CA TYR A 87 -10.65 -4.87 -0.33
C TYR A 87 -11.32 -4.99 1.04
N ALA A 88 -12.25 -5.93 1.16
CA ALA A 88 -12.83 -6.34 2.44
C ALA A 88 -12.05 -7.55 2.97
N LEU A 89 -11.76 -7.54 4.28
CA LEU A 89 -10.95 -8.56 4.94
C LEU A 89 -11.81 -9.55 5.74
N ASN A 90 -11.32 -10.78 5.86
CA ASN A 90 -11.71 -11.71 6.92
C ASN A 90 -11.03 -11.31 8.24
N VAL A 91 -11.50 -11.86 9.36
CA VAL A 91 -10.89 -11.66 10.70
C VAL A 91 -9.39 -12.01 10.75
N ASP A 92 -8.94 -12.98 9.96
CA ASP A 92 -7.52 -13.38 9.89
C ASP A 92 -6.66 -12.46 9.00
N GLY A 93 -7.25 -11.43 8.38
CA GLY A 93 -6.57 -10.49 7.51
C GLY A 93 -6.37 -10.98 6.07
N THR A 94 -6.91 -12.13 5.70
CA THR A 94 -7.00 -12.55 4.29
C THR A 94 -8.09 -11.76 3.57
N ILE A 95 -7.99 -11.68 2.24
CA ILE A 95 -8.99 -10.99 1.41
C ILE A 95 -10.27 -11.84 1.38
N LYS A 96 -11.35 -11.28 1.90
CA LYS A 96 -12.69 -11.86 1.80
C LYS A 96 -13.34 -11.53 0.47
N ASN A 97 -13.31 -10.25 0.10
CA ASN A 97 -13.92 -9.75 -1.12
C ASN A 97 -13.07 -8.62 -1.74
N THR A 98 -12.90 -8.67 -3.05
CA THR A 98 -12.24 -7.61 -3.82
C THR A 98 -13.32 -6.72 -4.43
N ILE A 99 -13.43 -5.49 -3.93
CA ILE A 99 -14.38 -4.49 -4.43
C ILE A 99 -13.80 -3.84 -5.68
N GLU A 100 -12.53 -3.43 -5.59
CA GLU A 100 -11.74 -2.89 -6.70
C GLU A 100 -10.30 -3.41 -6.59
N SER A 101 -9.71 -3.87 -7.69
CA SER A 101 -8.33 -4.37 -7.69
C SER A 101 -7.33 -3.24 -7.92
N ALA A 102 -6.23 -3.25 -7.17
CA ALA A 102 -5.00 -2.59 -7.55
C ALA A 102 -4.27 -3.44 -8.60
N TYR A 103 -3.84 -2.84 -9.70
CA TYR A 103 -3.19 -3.55 -10.80
C TYR A 103 -1.73 -3.16 -10.94
N TRP A 104 -0.89 -4.14 -11.23
CA TRP A 104 0.50 -3.93 -11.64
C TRP A 104 0.56 -3.17 -12.96
N GLN A 105 1.35 -2.10 -13.00
CA GLN A 105 1.53 -1.26 -14.18
C GLN A 105 2.84 -1.54 -14.94
N SER A 106 3.80 -2.16 -14.27
CA SER A 106 5.07 -2.59 -14.84
C SER A 106 5.59 -3.83 -14.12
N ASN A 107 6.59 -4.48 -14.72
CA ASN A 107 7.36 -5.56 -14.09
C ASN A 107 8.60 -5.04 -13.33
N GLU A 108 8.66 -3.74 -13.02
CA GLU A 108 9.78 -3.15 -12.27
C GLU A 108 9.98 -3.87 -10.92
N LYS A 109 11.23 -4.05 -10.53
CA LYS A 109 11.59 -4.59 -9.22
C LYS A 109 11.36 -3.54 -8.12
N ASN A 110 11.08 -3.99 -6.90
CA ASN A 110 10.98 -3.17 -5.69
C ASN A 110 9.93 -2.04 -5.76
N GLN A 111 8.79 -2.31 -6.40
CA GLN A 111 7.68 -1.35 -6.48
C GLN A 111 7.08 -1.08 -5.10
N ASP A 112 6.73 0.18 -4.84
CA ASP A 112 6.11 0.59 -3.59
C ASP A 112 4.67 0.10 -3.49
N ILE A 113 4.35 -0.60 -2.41
CA ILE A 113 2.99 -0.97 -2.05
C ILE A 113 2.60 -0.18 -0.81
N THR A 114 1.59 0.67 -0.94
CA THR A 114 1.02 1.42 0.18
C THR A 114 -0.39 0.94 0.43
N ALA A 115 -0.72 0.66 1.69
CA ALA A 115 -2.07 0.31 2.08
C ALA A 115 -2.51 1.07 3.32
N TRP A 116 -3.79 1.38 3.40
CA TRP A 116 -4.37 2.12 4.52
C TRP A 116 -5.79 1.65 4.83
N TYR A 117 -6.18 1.80 6.09
CA TYR A 117 -7.54 1.52 6.50
C TYR A 117 -8.50 2.53 5.86
N SER A 118 -9.54 2.03 5.19
CA SER A 118 -10.48 2.85 4.43
C SER A 118 -11.77 3.01 5.22
N ALA A 119 -11.71 3.74 6.34
CA ALA A 119 -12.92 4.17 7.03
C ALA A 119 -13.78 5.03 6.09
N SER A 120 -15.10 4.90 6.19
CA SER A 120 -16.10 5.57 5.35
C SER A 120 -16.07 7.12 5.43
N SER A 121 -15.28 7.71 6.33
CA SER A 121 -15.15 9.15 6.51
C SER A 121 -13.79 9.53 7.12
N ASN A 122 -13.42 10.81 7.00
CA ASN A 122 -12.32 11.38 7.78
C ASN A 122 -12.50 11.07 9.28
N PRO A 123 -11.47 10.59 9.97
CA PRO A 123 -11.57 10.22 11.38
C PRO A 123 -11.92 11.45 12.23
N ASN A 124 -13.03 11.40 12.98
CA ASN A 124 -13.34 12.43 13.97
C ASN A 124 -12.46 12.24 15.20
N LEU A 125 -11.34 12.96 15.27
CA LEU A 125 -10.43 12.91 16.41
C LEU A 125 -10.90 13.74 17.62
N LYS A 126 -11.85 14.67 17.41
CA LYS A 126 -12.31 15.65 18.41
C LYS A 126 -13.30 15.04 19.40
N ASP A 127 -14.22 14.21 18.90
CA ASP A 127 -15.24 13.57 19.72
C ASP A 127 -15.22 12.06 19.45
N GLN A 128 -14.85 11.32 20.49
CA GLN A 128 -14.68 9.88 20.47
C GLN A 128 -15.67 9.19 21.43
N SER A 129 -16.76 9.87 21.80
CA SER A 129 -17.76 9.34 22.74
C SER A 129 -18.56 8.17 22.16
N SER A 130 -18.77 8.15 20.84
CA SER A 130 -19.57 7.12 20.15
C SER A 130 -18.72 6.06 19.46
N VAL A 131 -17.58 6.45 18.89
CA VAL A 131 -16.69 5.55 18.15
C VAL A 131 -15.25 6.06 18.23
N LEU A 132 -14.30 5.13 18.34
CA LEU A 132 -12.88 5.47 18.27
C LEU A 132 -12.45 5.57 16.79
N PRO A 133 -11.78 6.65 16.38
CA PRO A 133 -11.25 6.78 15.03
C PRO A 133 -10.05 5.86 14.80
N TYR A 134 -9.91 5.36 13.57
CA TYR A 134 -8.86 4.43 13.18
C TYR A 134 -8.08 4.97 12.00
N VAL A 135 -6.75 4.99 12.14
CA VAL A 135 -5.82 5.42 11.11
C VAL A 135 -4.69 4.41 11.12
N LEU A 136 -4.69 3.53 10.13
CA LEU A 136 -3.69 2.48 9.97
C LEU A 136 -3.07 2.62 8.59
N LYS A 137 -1.77 2.32 8.51
CA LYS A 137 -1.03 2.32 7.26
C LYS A 137 0.03 1.22 7.26
N ALA A 138 0.17 0.55 6.12
CA ALA A 138 1.24 -0.36 5.80
C ALA A 138 1.99 0.16 4.58
N THR A 139 3.30 -0.02 4.56
CA THR A 139 4.15 0.27 3.39
C THR A 139 5.16 -0.85 3.25
N THR A 140 5.30 -1.40 2.05
CA THR A 140 6.33 -2.40 1.74
C THR A 140 6.80 -2.21 0.30
N LYS A 141 7.92 -2.83 -0.06
CA LYS A 141 8.38 -2.93 -1.44
C LYS A 141 8.28 -4.37 -1.88
N THR A 142 7.80 -4.61 -3.09
CA THR A 142 7.63 -5.96 -3.60
C THR A 142 7.83 -6.01 -5.11
N ASP A 143 8.33 -7.14 -5.60
CA ASP A 143 8.53 -7.36 -7.03
C ASP A 143 7.20 -7.77 -7.69
N PHE A 144 7.11 -7.55 -9.00
CA PHE A 144 5.96 -7.97 -9.79
C PHE A 144 5.58 -9.43 -9.55
N ASN A 145 4.28 -9.68 -9.44
CA ASN A 145 3.69 -11.02 -9.29
C ASN A 145 4.16 -11.79 -8.03
N THR A 146 4.52 -11.06 -6.97
CA THR A 146 4.73 -11.61 -5.63
C THR A 146 3.55 -11.30 -4.71
N THR A 147 3.43 -12.05 -3.61
CA THR A 147 2.37 -11.86 -2.60
C THR A 147 2.96 -11.22 -1.34
N PRO A 148 2.98 -9.89 -1.22
CA PRO A 148 3.49 -9.22 -0.03
C PRO A 148 2.59 -9.45 1.19
N SER A 149 3.19 -9.43 2.38
CA SER A 149 2.48 -9.23 3.64
C SER A 149 2.49 -7.75 4.02
N LEU A 150 1.30 -7.18 4.21
CA LEU A 150 1.11 -5.78 4.54
C LEU A 150 1.00 -5.62 6.05
N LEU A 151 2.09 -5.20 6.69
CA LEU A 151 2.12 -4.99 8.13
C LEU A 151 1.56 -3.60 8.49
N PHE A 152 0.30 -3.55 8.89
CA PHE A 152 -0.37 -2.31 9.28
C PHE A 152 0.08 -1.82 10.65
N ALA A 153 0.51 -0.57 10.71
CA ALA A 153 0.80 0.12 11.95
C ALA A 153 -0.24 1.22 12.21
N HIS A 154 -0.58 1.38 13.50
CA HIS A 154 -1.39 2.48 13.98
C HIS A 154 -0.67 3.81 13.85
N LYS A 155 -1.40 4.85 13.43
CA LYS A 155 -0.89 6.22 13.29
C LYS A 155 -1.46 7.18 14.33
N LEU A 156 -2.35 6.68 15.19
CA LEU A 156 -2.88 7.37 16.35
C LEU A 156 -2.31 6.78 17.63
N ALA A 157 -2.24 7.59 18.68
CA ALA A 157 -1.96 7.12 20.03
C ALA A 157 -3.27 6.96 20.83
N LYS A 158 -3.34 5.96 21.71
CA LYS A 158 -4.47 5.75 22.61
C LYS A 158 -4.13 6.19 24.02
N PHE A 159 -4.94 7.08 24.59
CA PHE A 159 -4.89 7.42 26.02
C PHE A 159 -5.98 6.63 26.78
N ARG A 160 -5.60 5.95 27.86
CA ARG A 160 -6.53 5.30 28.79
C ARG A 160 -6.43 5.98 30.15
N PHE A 161 -7.56 6.46 30.67
CA PHE A 161 -7.63 7.13 31.96
C PHE A 161 -8.32 6.22 32.98
N LYS A 162 -7.58 5.81 34.02
CA LYS A 162 -8.15 5.10 35.17
C LYS A 162 -8.31 6.08 36.32
N LEU A 163 -9.53 6.59 36.49
CA LEU A 163 -9.86 7.52 37.57
C LEU A 163 -10.04 6.74 38.88
N LYS A 164 -9.48 7.24 39.98
CA LYS A 164 -9.58 6.66 41.32
C LYS A 164 -9.78 7.76 42.35
N GLY A 165 -10.61 7.52 43.37
CA GLY A 165 -10.79 8.43 44.49
C GLY A 165 -12.06 8.08 45.28
N SER A 166 -12.03 8.31 46.59
CA SER A 166 -13.18 8.07 47.48
C SER A 166 -14.39 8.98 47.19
N ALA A 167 -14.18 10.08 46.46
CA ALA A 167 -15.23 10.98 45.99
C ALA A 167 -15.93 10.49 44.71
N ILE A 168 -15.44 9.43 44.07
CA ILE A 168 -16.10 8.81 42.91
C ILE A 168 -17.14 7.83 43.44
N THR A 169 -18.37 8.28 43.55
CA THR A 169 -19.51 7.48 43.99
C THR A 169 -20.23 6.83 42.80
N GLU A 170 -21.02 5.79 43.08
CA GLU A 170 -21.90 5.18 42.10
C GLU A 170 -22.85 6.24 41.50
N GLY A 171 -22.98 6.27 40.18
CA GLY A 171 -23.78 7.26 39.44
C GLY A 171 -23.10 8.60 39.17
N ALA A 172 -21.84 8.82 39.57
CA ALA A 172 -21.12 10.04 39.23
C ALA A 172 -20.75 10.11 37.73
N THR A 173 -21.07 11.24 37.08
CA THR A 173 -20.61 11.53 35.72
C THR A 173 -19.20 12.11 35.76
N LEU A 174 -18.22 11.33 35.33
CA LEU A 174 -16.84 11.78 35.20
C LEU A 174 -16.58 12.28 33.78
N THR A 175 -15.94 13.44 33.65
CA THR A 175 -15.55 13.99 32.35
C THR A 175 -14.03 14.16 32.30
N VAL A 176 -13.41 13.58 31.28
CA VAL A 176 -12.00 13.83 30.94
C VAL A 176 -11.98 14.71 29.69
N ARG A 177 -11.24 15.82 29.74
CA ARG A 177 -11.01 16.68 28.57
C ARG A 177 -9.52 16.70 28.24
N VAL A 178 -9.20 16.41 26.99
CA VAL A 178 -7.84 16.52 26.45
C VAL A 178 -7.83 17.67 25.46
N ASN A 179 -7.08 18.72 25.76
CA ASN A 179 -6.97 19.89 24.88
C ASN A 179 -5.84 19.66 23.88
N GLY A 180 -6.18 19.63 22.59
CA GLY A 180 -5.22 19.61 21.49
C GLY A 180 -5.15 20.96 20.79
N ILE A 181 -3.96 21.34 20.32
CA ILE A 181 -3.69 22.62 19.62
C ILE A 181 -3.45 22.43 18.11
N ALA A 182 -3.38 21.19 17.62
CA ALA A 182 -3.05 20.92 16.22
C ALA A 182 -4.29 20.81 15.34
N LYS A 183 -4.30 21.54 14.22
CA LYS A 183 -5.16 21.24 13.07
C LYS A 183 -4.47 20.16 12.24
N THR A 184 -5.20 19.15 11.79
CA THR A 184 -4.62 18.04 11.01
C THR A 184 -5.45 17.73 9.78
N THR A 185 -4.79 17.21 8.73
CA THR A 185 -5.43 16.56 7.59
C THR A 185 -5.18 15.06 7.61
N TYR A 186 -6.09 14.32 6.99
CA TYR A 186 -5.99 12.88 6.80
C TYR A 186 -5.94 12.56 5.30
N THR A 187 -4.90 11.84 4.87
CA THR A 187 -4.76 11.40 3.48
C THR A 187 -4.09 10.03 3.47
N ASN A 188 -4.73 9.02 2.87
CA ASN A 188 -4.17 7.69 2.62
C ASN A 188 -3.46 7.05 3.82
N GLY A 189 -4.10 7.11 5.00
CA GLY A 189 -3.54 6.55 6.23
C GLY A 189 -2.52 7.44 6.93
N ASP A 190 -2.21 8.64 6.44
CA ASP A 190 -1.33 9.60 7.13
C ASP A 190 -2.11 10.71 7.84
N ILE A 191 -1.54 11.21 8.93
CA ILE A 191 -2.02 12.39 9.65
C ILE A 191 -0.94 13.46 9.56
N LEU A 192 -1.28 14.58 8.93
CA LEU A 192 -0.36 15.70 8.72
C LEU A 192 -0.80 16.88 9.57
N ARG A 193 0.13 17.48 10.31
CA ARG A 193 -0.10 18.74 11.02
C ARG A 193 -0.18 19.87 9.99
N LEU A 194 -1.23 20.67 10.06
CA LEU A 194 -1.34 21.91 9.30
C LEU A 194 -0.50 23.01 9.98
N PRO A 195 0.16 23.89 9.19
CA PRO A 195 0.79 25.08 9.73
C PRO A 195 -0.26 25.98 10.41
N GLU A 196 0.18 26.74 11.42
CA GLU A 196 -0.66 27.62 12.22
C GLU A 196 -1.16 28.85 11.46
#